data_AF-A0A8J9ZWU6-F1
#
_entry.id   AF-A0A8J9ZWU6-F1
#
_cell.length_a   1.000
_cell.length_b   1.000
_cell.length_c   1.000
_cell.angle_alpha   90.00
_cell.angle_beta   90.00
_cell.angle_gamma   90.00
#
_symmetry.space_group_name_H-M   'P 1'
#
loop_
_entity.id
_entity.type
_entity.pdbx_description
1 polymer ?
#
loop_
_entity_poly.entity_id
_entity_poly.type
_entity_poly.pdbx_seq_one_letter_code
_entity_poly.pdbx_strand_id
1 'polypeptide(L)'
;MIQGLATPVEMKLRLIPIFQHMHHDAQTAAKVRQLCVDMLPSYPARGFVMVTLHTLSLLSAQTLIDIPQQVELLLHYLQQDPRRAIKLKVLSDLHLLTKKAPHMWAQHNLQVLCSFISITPYDNLKLRALTVLSVLAESSPLITKESSLMEVCLENCYHSNIAISTEASTVLTNLACQLSKGASSKVDETLLNQCVAAVESLLTVCVTETTEQHQLMLKKSLSCVSCLCKSFPALASSLADTIYSLLDVAQGEMPLLLYQGLAAVGSTCPSGLEQLRFDLLDRLQEVSAMPQDKQQDFQVLLTSLVLMACPVPLPGHMTKTLIDSLTSDPNHWTAFCVARQAARWGHHTVAVKLLQRLPSLVASEHLHFWLISLGEFCAGEEQLSHIHPDQPQHKGTVTLAQACRHYQKGTTALKASVTPTFPLEFQTQFSQLRAELLQAHANLLAACSTLQTCPPPAIATAMANVSGKEIQRTGRIGTQLQQCVAQFRMLSAKYGDLLQASFDADLTTLKSLTHLQQGCLLMAHVVDVLVLHNHQYISADVYNIQWDVPDFSRGESGGEALPPVFQDVLKMVQKTLEEAQGSAITHVQVSSVFKASCMLLREPLHFPRYFFQALQSTQIKVCSPLLIELRFIFS
;
A
#
# COMPACT_ATOMS: atom_id res chain seq x y z
N MET A 1 36.38 -22.49 -35.81
CA MET A 1 36.60 -23.30 -34.59
C MET A 1 35.36 -24.10 -34.20
N ILE A 2 34.21 -23.48 -33.88
CA ILE A 2 33.01 -24.23 -33.43
C ILE A 2 32.32 -25.05 -34.55
N GLN A 3 32.28 -24.56 -35.79
CA GLN A 3 31.80 -25.35 -36.95
C GLN A 3 32.77 -26.46 -37.39
N GLY A 4 34.05 -26.36 -37.01
CA GLY A 4 35.07 -27.31 -37.43
C GLY A 4 34.83 -28.68 -36.79
N LEU A 5 34.81 -29.74 -37.60
CA LEU A 5 34.72 -31.12 -37.12
C LEU A 5 35.94 -31.52 -36.26
N ALA A 6 37.08 -30.86 -36.46
CA ALA A 6 38.31 -31.09 -35.71
C ALA A 6 38.26 -30.67 -34.22
N THR A 7 37.31 -29.82 -33.84
CA THR A 7 37.19 -29.39 -32.43
C THR A 7 36.34 -30.39 -31.65
N PRO A 8 36.83 -30.96 -30.53
CA PRO A 8 36.07 -31.93 -29.74
C PRO A 8 34.80 -31.29 -29.15
N VAL A 9 33.75 -32.09 -28.96
CA VAL A 9 32.43 -31.63 -28.48
C VAL A 9 32.52 -30.94 -27.12
N GLU A 10 33.39 -31.42 -26.22
CA GLU A 10 33.61 -30.79 -24.91
C GLU A 10 34.13 -29.36 -25.03
N MET A 11 35.03 -29.11 -25.98
CA MET A 11 35.55 -27.76 -26.23
C MET A 11 34.47 -26.88 -26.85
N LYS A 12 33.63 -27.41 -27.74
CA LYS A 12 32.48 -26.67 -28.28
C LYS A 12 31.50 -26.26 -27.17
N LEU A 13 31.19 -27.16 -26.23
CA LEU A 13 30.32 -26.87 -25.09
C LEU A 13 30.86 -25.76 -24.18
N ARG A 14 32.19 -25.60 -24.07
CA ARG A 14 32.81 -24.51 -23.31
C ARG A 14 32.83 -23.19 -24.09
N LEU A 15 32.89 -23.25 -25.41
CA LEU A 15 32.97 -22.06 -26.26
C LEU A 15 31.61 -21.42 -26.53
N ILE A 16 30.54 -22.21 -26.66
CA ILE A 16 29.20 -21.71 -26.96
C ILE A 16 28.74 -20.64 -25.94
N PRO A 17 28.87 -20.83 -24.61
CA PRO A 17 28.46 -19.82 -23.63
C PRO A 17 29.10 -18.44 -23.83
N ILE A 18 30.29 -18.34 -24.44
CA ILE A 18 30.96 -17.06 -24.72
C ILE A 18 30.09 -16.18 -25.62
N PHE A 19 29.28 -16.79 -26.48
CA PHE A 19 28.38 -16.09 -27.39
C PHE A 19 27.30 -15.27 -26.69
N GLN A 20 26.99 -15.52 -25.42
CA GLN A 20 26.07 -14.65 -24.67
C GLN A 20 26.56 -13.20 -24.62
N HIS A 21 27.87 -12.96 -24.69
CA HIS A 21 28.47 -11.62 -24.64
C HIS A 21 28.49 -10.91 -26.00
N MET A 22 27.98 -11.51 -27.06
CA MET A 22 28.00 -10.96 -28.42
C MET A 22 26.80 -10.04 -28.71
N HIS A 23 26.46 -9.18 -27.75
CA HIS A 23 25.30 -8.28 -27.78
C HIS A 23 25.67 -6.80 -28.05
N HIS A 24 26.93 -6.50 -28.33
CA HIS A 24 27.41 -5.12 -28.52
C HIS A 24 26.91 -4.46 -29.82
N ASP A 25 26.61 -5.26 -30.83
CA ASP A 25 26.02 -4.78 -32.08
C ASP A 25 25.05 -5.82 -32.66
N ALA A 26 24.00 -5.33 -33.33
CA ALA A 26 22.94 -6.17 -33.86
C ALA A 26 23.42 -7.17 -34.94
N GLN A 27 24.45 -6.81 -35.71
CA GLN A 27 24.95 -7.68 -36.77
C GLN A 27 25.68 -8.90 -36.20
N THR A 28 26.51 -8.70 -35.17
CA THR A 28 27.19 -9.79 -34.48
C THR A 28 26.19 -10.69 -33.77
N ALA A 29 25.20 -10.13 -33.07
CA ALA A 29 24.14 -10.90 -32.43
C ALA A 29 23.37 -11.76 -33.44
N ALA A 30 22.99 -11.18 -34.59
CA ALA A 30 22.30 -11.92 -35.65
C ALA A 30 23.17 -13.04 -36.25
N LYS A 31 24.46 -12.78 -36.50
CA LYS A 31 25.42 -13.81 -36.98
C LYS A 31 25.56 -14.97 -36.00
N VAL A 32 25.67 -14.66 -34.71
CA VAL A 32 25.75 -15.64 -33.63
C VAL A 32 24.47 -16.46 -33.53
N ARG A 33 23.31 -15.80 -33.63
CA ARG A 33 22.01 -16.46 -33.65
C ARG A 33 21.92 -17.44 -34.82
N GLN A 34 22.18 -16.98 -36.04
CA GLN A 34 22.17 -17.81 -37.24
C GLN A 34 23.09 -19.03 -37.07
N LEU A 35 24.34 -18.80 -36.67
CA LEU A 35 25.33 -19.85 -36.42
C LEU A 35 24.82 -20.90 -35.43
N CYS A 36 24.26 -20.49 -34.30
CA CYS A 36 23.77 -21.41 -33.28
C CYS A 36 22.53 -22.18 -33.73
N VAL A 37 21.58 -21.52 -34.40
CA VAL A 37 20.37 -22.15 -34.95
C VAL A 37 20.75 -23.19 -36.01
N ASP A 38 21.69 -22.88 -36.90
CA ASP A 38 22.17 -23.80 -37.93
C ASP A 38 22.90 -25.02 -37.34
N MET A 39 23.54 -24.87 -36.18
CA MET A 39 24.23 -25.98 -35.51
C MET A 39 23.29 -26.92 -34.75
N LEU A 40 22.11 -26.48 -34.34
CA LEU A 40 21.19 -27.27 -33.52
C LEU A 40 20.78 -28.61 -34.19
N PRO A 41 20.42 -28.65 -35.50
CA PRO A 41 20.15 -29.91 -36.20
C PRO A 41 21.39 -30.81 -36.35
N SER A 42 22.59 -30.22 -36.50
CA SER A 42 23.83 -30.97 -36.74
C SER A 42 24.40 -31.63 -35.48
N TYR A 43 24.05 -31.14 -34.30
CA TYR A 43 24.58 -31.64 -33.02
C TYR A 43 23.44 -31.97 -32.05
N PRO A 44 22.76 -33.13 -32.22
CA PRO A 44 21.57 -33.48 -31.43
C PRO A 44 21.90 -33.87 -29.98
N ALA A 45 23.14 -33.83 -29.52
CA ALA A 45 23.52 -34.23 -28.17
C ALA A 45 22.81 -33.38 -27.10
N ARG A 46 22.29 -34.01 -26.04
CA ARG A 46 21.50 -33.36 -24.97
C ARG A 46 22.19 -32.10 -24.42
N GLY A 47 23.46 -32.21 -24.05
CA GLY A 47 24.22 -31.08 -23.49
C GLY A 47 24.41 -29.94 -24.50
N PHE A 48 24.61 -30.27 -25.78
CA PHE A 48 24.81 -29.28 -26.84
C PHE A 48 23.54 -28.47 -27.09
N VAL A 49 22.40 -29.13 -27.22
CA VAL A 49 21.10 -28.47 -27.41
C VAL A 49 20.79 -27.56 -26.22
N MET A 50 20.93 -28.07 -24.99
CA MET A 50 20.66 -27.28 -23.77
C MET A 50 21.54 -26.03 -23.67
N VAL A 51 22.85 -26.15 -23.88
CA VAL A 51 23.78 -25.02 -23.76
C VAL A 51 23.54 -24.01 -24.88
N THR A 52 23.29 -24.47 -26.10
CA THR A 52 23.03 -23.60 -27.25
C THR A 52 21.73 -22.81 -27.08
N LEU A 53 20.62 -23.49 -26.74
CA LEU A 53 19.33 -22.82 -26.50
C LEU A 53 19.42 -21.82 -25.34
N HIS A 54 20.13 -22.18 -24.27
CA HIS A 54 20.31 -21.27 -23.14
C HIS A 54 21.10 -20.03 -23.51
N THR A 55 22.21 -20.21 -24.24
CA THR A 55 23.06 -19.11 -24.69
C THR A 55 22.30 -18.17 -25.61
N LEU A 56 21.48 -18.70 -26.52
CA LEU A 56 20.61 -17.90 -27.37
C LEU A 56 19.56 -17.12 -26.57
N SER A 57 18.96 -17.75 -25.55
CA SER A 57 18.00 -17.08 -24.67
C SER A 57 18.65 -15.93 -23.88
N LEU A 58 19.87 -16.12 -23.39
CA LEU A 58 20.63 -15.05 -22.71
C LEU A 58 21.01 -13.92 -23.67
N LEU A 59 21.44 -14.25 -24.88
CA LEU A 59 21.76 -13.26 -25.91
C LEU A 59 20.52 -12.43 -26.28
N SER A 60 19.39 -13.09 -26.58
CA SER A 60 18.11 -12.42 -26.90
C SER A 60 17.63 -11.57 -25.72
N ALA A 61 17.82 -12.01 -24.48
CA ALA A 61 17.45 -11.24 -23.29
C ALA A 61 18.32 -9.99 -23.09
N GLN A 62 19.55 -9.96 -23.63
CA GLN A 62 20.46 -8.81 -23.55
C GLN A 62 20.28 -7.85 -24.73
N THR A 63 19.99 -8.37 -25.93
CA THR A 63 19.80 -7.53 -27.13
C THR A 63 18.37 -6.98 -27.26
N LEU A 64 17.36 -7.67 -26.72
CA LEU A 64 15.94 -7.36 -26.82
C LEU A 64 15.37 -7.33 -28.26
N ILE A 65 16.14 -7.81 -29.26
CA ILE A 65 15.74 -7.78 -30.69
C ILE A 65 15.02 -9.07 -31.06
N ASP A 66 15.68 -10.22 -30.89
CA ASP A 66 15.21 -11.51 -31.39
C ASP A 66 14.41 -12.31 -30.34
N ILE A 67 13.69 -11.63 -29.43
CA ILE A 67 12.91 -12.30 -28.39
C ILE A 67 11.76 -13.13 -28.98
N PRO A 68 10.91 -12.61 -29.89
CA PRO A 68 9.80 -13.40 -30.46
C PRO A 68 10.28 -14.68 -31.15
N GLN A 69 11.32 -14.58 -31.99
CA GLN A 69 11.89 -15.74 -32.69
C GLN A 69 12.53 -16.73 -31.72
N GLN A 70 13.07 -16.26 -30.60
CA GLN A 70 13.61 -17.14 -29.56
C GLN A 70 12.50 -17.86 -28.79
N VAL A 71 11.39 -17.18 -28.48
CA VAL A 71 10.22 -17.80 -27.85
C VAL A 71 9.65 -18.89 -28.76
N GLU A 72 9.47 -18.60 -30.05
CA GLU A 72 9.00 -19.58 -31.05
C GLU A 72 9.93 -20.81 -31.14
N LEU A 73 11.25 -20.60 -31.20
CA LEU A 73 12.23 -21.68 -31.21
C LEU A 73 12.12 -22.56 -29.96
N LEU A 74 12.02 -21.94 -28.78
CA LEU A 74 11.88 -22.64 -27.51
C LEU A 74 10.58 -23.44 -27.45
N LEU A 75 9.45 -22.86 -27.88
CA LEU A 75 8.16 -23.56 -27.94
C LEU A 75 8.18 -24.73 -28.94
N HIS A 76 8.88 -24.59 -30.07
CA HIS A 76 9.10 -25.68 -31.00
C HIS A 76 9.84 -26.86 -30.34
N TYR A 77 10.93 -26.60 -29.62
CA TYR A 77 11.64 -27.64 -28.85
C TYR A 77 10.79 -28.22 -27.71
N LEU A 78 9.90 -27.43 -27.11
CA LEU A 78 8.99 -27.90 -26.08
C LEU A 78 7.99 -28.95 -26.61
N GLN A 79 7.49 -28.74 -27.84
CA GLN A 79 6.55 -29.65 -28.49
C GLN A 79 7.25 -30.89 -29.06
N GLN A 80 8.33 -30.70 -29.84
CA GLN A 80 8.91 -31.75 -30.68
C GLN A 80 9.96 -32.63 -29.97
N ASP A 81 10.74 -32.09 -29.02
CA ASP A 81 11.84 -32.84 -28.43
C ASP A 81 11.34 -33.81 -27.35
N PRO A 82 11.58 -35.13 -27.44
CA PRO A 82 11.05 -36.08 -26.46
C PRO A 82 11.76 -36.01 -25.09
N ARG A 83 12.91 -35.33 -24.98
CA ARG A 83 13.79 -35.43 -23.81
C ARG A 83 13.37 -34.43 -22.73
N ARG A 84 12.91 -34.96 -21.59
CA ARG A 84 12.46 -34.20 -20.41
C ARG A 84 13.44 -33.11 -19.95
N ALA A 85 14.74 -33.39 -19.97
CA ALA A 85 15.75 -32.42 -19.53
C ALA A 85 15.83 -31.18 -20.43
N ILE A 86 15.63 -31.33 -21.74
CA ILE A 86 15.59 -30.21 -22.68
C ILE A 86 14.31 -29.42 -22.45
N LYS A 87 13.15 -30.09 -22.33
CA LYS A 87 11.87 -29.42 -22.00
C LYS A 87 11.94 -28.60 -20.71
N LEU A 88 12.54 -29.14 -19.64
CA LEU A 88 12.75 -28.40 -18.39
C LEU A 88 13.63 -27.16 -18.58
N LYS A 89 14.70 -27.29 -19.35
CA LYS A 89 15.62 -26.19 -19.63
C LYS A 89 14.92 -25.11 -20.47
N VAL A 90 14.19 -25.53 -21.50
CA VAL A 90 13.36 -24.67 -22.35
C VAL A 90 12.35 -23.89 -21.52
N LEU A 91 11.61 -24.53 -20.62
CA LEU A 91 10.66 -23.84 -19.73
C LEU A 91 11.35 -22.84 -18.79
N SER A 92 12.56 -23.17 -18.33
CA SER A 92 13.36 -22.25 -17.50
C SER A 92 13.82 -21.02 -18.29
N ASP A 93 14.17 -21.21 -19.56
CA ASP A 93 14.58 -20.12 -20.45
C ASP A 93 13.38 -19.29 -20.94
N LEU A 94 12.21 -19.91 -21.15
CA LEU A 94 10.95 -19.20 -21.39
C LEU A 94 10.59 -18.32 -20.18
N HIS A 95 10.72 -18.84 -18.96
CA HIS A 95 10.51 -18.07 -17.73
C HIS A 95 11.43 -16.84 -17.63
N LEU A 96 12.70 -17.01 -18.03
CA LEU A 96 13.66 -15.91 -18.09
C LEU A 96 13.21 -14.83 -19.08
N LEU A 97 12.82 -15.22 -20.30
CA LEU A 97 12.39 -14.29 -21.35
C LEU A 97 11.09 -13.58 -20.97
N THR A 98 10.13 -14.30 -20.38
CA THR A 98 8.89 -13.74 -19.84
C THR A 98 9.16 -12.64 -18.82
N LYS A 99 10.10 -12.84 -17.89
CA LYS A 99 10.45 -11.81 -16.90
C LYS A 99 11.09 -10.58 -17.52
N LYS A 100 11.75 -10.71 -18.67
CA LYS A 100 12.47 -9.63 -19.34
C LYS A 100 11.59 -8.83 -20.30
N ALA A 101 10.75 -9.50 -21.08
CA ALA A 101 9.91 -8.87 -22.10
C ALA A 101 8.56 -9.59 -22.24
N PRO A 102 7.66 -9.48 -21.25
CA PRO A 102 6.36 -10.16 -21.29
C PRO A 102 5.44 -9.62 -22.40
N HIS A 103 5.63 -8.36 -22.80
CA HIS A 103 4.87 -7.69 -23.86
C HIS A 103 5.22 -8.18 -25.28
N MET A 104 6.32 -8.93 -25.45
CA MET A 104 6.78 -9.44 -26.75
C MET A 104 6.20 -10.83 -27.08
N TRP A 105 5.32 -11.35 -26.22
CA TRP A 105 4.61 -12.61 -26.46
C TRP A 105 3.39 -12.38 -27.35
N ALA A 106 3.07 -13.37 -28.17
CA ALA A 106 1.89 -13.38 -29.02
C ALA A 106 0.84 -14.39 -28.51
N GLN A 107 -0.41 -14.24 -28.95
CA GLN A 107 -1.51 -15.09 -28.52
C GLN A 107 -1.27 -16.57 -28.87
N HIS A 108 -0.73 -16.86 -30.05
CA HIS A 108 -0.41 -18.22 -30.47
C HIS A 108 0.65 -18.89 -29.57
N ASN A 109 1.57 -18.12 -28.97
CA ASN A 109 2.56 -18.64 -28.02
C ASN A 109 1.89 -19.20 -26.77
N LEU A 110 0.82 -18.53 -26.30
CA LEU A 110 0.02 -18.96 -25.16
C LEU A 110 -0.71 -20.26 -25.48
N GLN A 111 -1.33 -20.36 -26.66
CA GLN A 111 -2.02 -21.57 -27.11
C GLN A 111 -1.11 -22.80 -27.16
N VAL A 112 0.13 -22.63 -27.64
CA VAL A 112 1.14 -23.69 -27.65
C VAL A 112 1.49 -24.15 -26.22
N LEU A 113 1.62 -23.21 -25.28
CA LEU A 113 1.94 -23.55 -23.90
C LEU A 113 0.74 -24.20 -23.18
N CYS A 114 -0.48 -23.71 -23.40
CA CYS A 114 -1.73 -24.29 -22.89
C CYS A 114 -1.91 -25.73 -23.39
N SER A 115 -1.81 -25.96 -24.70
CA SER A 115 -1.90 -27.30 -25.28
C SER A 115 -0.83 -28.25 -24.74
N PHE A 116 0.40 -27.77 -24.54
CA PHE A 116 1.46 -28.55 -23.92
C PHE A 116 1.11 -28.98 -22.48
N ILE A 117 0.49 -28.12 -21.69
CA ILE A 117 0.08 -28.42 -20.31
C ILE A 117 -0.99 -29.52 -20.28
N SER A 118 -1.99 -29.45 -21.16
CA SER A 118 -3.05 -30.46 -21.23
C SER A 118 -2.54 -31.84 -21.64
N ILE A 119 -1.51 -31.89 -22.49
CA ILE A 119 -0.97 -33.15 -23.03
C ILE A 119 0.09 -33.79 -22.11
N THR A 120 0.81 -32.98 -21.32
CA THR A 120 2.01 -33.47 -20.62
C THR A 120 1.67 -34.29 -19.37
N PRO A 121 2.11 -35.56 -19.27
CA PRO A 121 1.84 -36.41 -18.10
C PRO A 121 2.80 -36.16 -16.93
N TYR A 122 3.79 -35.27 -17.10
CA TYR A 122 4.83 -35.04 -16.10
C TYR A 122 4.56 -33.78 -15.27
N ASP A 123 4.28 -33.97 -13.98
CA ASP A 123 4.01 -32.90 -13.02
C ASP A 123 5.05 -31.78 -13.01
N ASN A 124 6.35 -32.11 -13.05
CA ASN A 124 7.39 -31.08 -12.99
C ASN A 124 7.45 -30.19 -14.25
N LEU A 125 7.12 -30.73 -15.41
CA LEU A 125 7.02 -29.96 -16.66
C LEU A 125 5.77 -29.10 -16.63
N LYS A 126 4.65 -29.68 -16.19
CA LYS A 126 3.38 -28.97 -16.00
C LYS A 126 3.53 -27.79 -15.04
N LEU A 127 4.12 -28.02 -13.87
CA LEU A 127 4.41 -26.98 -12.88
C LEU A 127 5.25 -25.84 -13.47
N ARG A 128 6.35 -26.17 -14.18
CA ARG A 128 7.21 -25.15 -14.78
C ARG A 128 6.52 -24.37 -15.89
N ALA A 129 5.65 -25.00 -16.68
CA ALA A 129 4.85 -24.31 -17.68
C ALA A 129 3.83 -23.35 -17.02
N LEU A 130 3.17 -23.78 -15.94
CA LEU A 130 2.28 -22.90 -15.16
C LEU A 130 3.02 -21.72 -14.54
N THR A 131 4.27 -21.90 -14.06
CA THR A 131 5.07 -20.76 -13.55
C THR A 131 5.41 -19.72 -14.62
N VAL A 132 5.51 -20.13 -15.90
CA VAL A 132 5.69 -19.17 -17.01
C VAL A 132 4.39 -18.40 -17.23
N LEU A 133 3.25 -19.11 -17.22
CA LEU A 133 1.93 -18.50 -17.35
C LEU A 133 1.59 -17.56 -16.20
N SER A 134 2.03 -17.84 -14.97
CA SER A 134 1.74 -17.00 -13.81
C SER A 134 2.38 -15.61 -13.94
N VAL A 135 3.64 -15.56 -14.40
CA VAL A 135 4.36 -14.29 -14.62
C VAL A 135 3.79 -13.54 -15.82
N LEU A 136 3.41 -14.27 -16.87
CA LEU A 136 2.73 -13.69 -18.02
C LEU A 136 1.38 -13.06 -17.60
N ALA A 137 0.57 -13.77 -16.81
CA ALA A 137 -0.73 -13.30 -16.30
C ALA A 137 -0.61 -12.08 -15.39
N GLU A 138 0.49 -11.96 -14.66
CA GLU A 138 0.75 -10.77 -13.84
C GLU A 138 1.10 -9.54 -14.70
N SER A 139 1.83 -9.73 -15.80
CA SER A 139 2.54 -8.64 -16.49
C SER A 139 1.97 -8.23 -17.85
N SER A 140 1.14 -9.06 -18.49
CA SER A 140 0.70 -8.85 -19.88
C SER A 140 -0.82 -8.83 -20.01
N PRO A 141 -1.43 -7.74 -20.52
CA PRO A 141 -2.87 -7.66 -20.73
C PRO A 141 -3.35 -8.57 -21.88
N LEU A 142 -2.43 -9.08 -22.71
CA LEU A 142 -2.74 -9.97 -23.85
C LEU A 142 -3.54 -11.21 -23.44
N ILE A 143 -3.36 -11.65 -22.20
CA ILE A 143 -3.81 -12.95 -21.71
C ILE A 143 -5.30 -12.96 -21.39
N THR A 144 -5.89 -11.78 -21.20
CA THR A 144 -7.32 -11.59 -20.94
C THR A 144 -8.24 -12.08 -22.07
N LYS A 145 -7.68 -12.35 -23.26
CA LYS A 145 -8.44 -12.78 -24.46
C LYS A 145 -8.36 -14.28 -24.74
N GLU A 146 -7.62 -15.06 -23.96
CA GLU A 146 -7.31 -16.46 -24.28
C GLU A 146 -8.21 -17.43 -23.50
N SER A 147 -9.23 -17.99 -24.15
CA SER A 147 -10.18 -18.92 -23.53
C SER A 147 -9.53 -20.24 -23.10
N SER A 148 -8.57 -20.74 -23.88
CA SER A 148 -7.86 -22.00 -23.62
C SER A 148 -7.09 -21.99 -22.29
N LEU A 149 -6.63 -20.80 -21.85
CA LEU A 149 -5.91 -20.66 -20.60
C LEU A 149 -6.82 -20.89 -19.39
N MET A 150 -8.07 -20.42 -19.44
CA MET A 150 -9.02 -20.60 -18.36
C MET A 150 -9.34 -22.08 -18.17
N GLU A 151 -9.62 -22.81 -19.25
CA GLU A 151 -9.86 -24.26 -19.24
C GLU A 151 -8.69 -25.01 -18.59
N VAL A 152 -7.46 -24.74 -19.05
CA VAL A 152 -6.25 -25.35 -18.50
C VAL A 152 -6.09 -25.08 -17.00
N CYS A 153 -6.36 -23.85 -16.55
CA CYS A 153 -6.20 -23.54 -15.13
C CYS A 153 -7.28 -24.21 -14.27
N LEU A 154 -8.53 -24.27 -14.75
CA LEU A 154 -9.63 -24.93 -14.06
C LEU A 154 -9.44 -26.45 -13.96
N GLU A 155 -8.85 -27.07 -14.98
CA GLU A 155 -8.47 -28.50 -14.92
C GLU A 155 -7.37 -28.78 -13.88
N ASN A 156 -6.47 -27.82 -13.65
CA ASN A 156 -5.28 -28.04 -12.83
C ASN A 156 -5.36 -27.41 -11.42
N CYS A 157 -6.37 -26.58 -11.11
CA CYS A 157 -6.52 -25.98 -9.78
C CYS A 157 -6.94 -26.97 -8.69
N TYR A 158 -7.42 -28.16 -9.06
CA TYR A 158 -7.75 -29.28 -8.16
C TYR A 158 -6.80 -30.48 -8.34
N HIS A 159 -5.60 -30.26 -8.88
CA HIS A 159 -4.62 -31.33 -9.05
C HIS A 159 -4.17 -31.93 -7.71
N SER A 160 -3.80 -33.21 -7.70
CA SER A 160 -3.31 -33.89 -6.48
C SER A 160 -2.01 -33.31 -5.93
N ASN A 161 -1.18 -32.77 -6.82
CA ASN A 161 0.03 -32.05 -6.47
C ASN A 161 -0.29 -30.59 -6.12
N ILE A 162 -0.19 -30.27 -4.82
CA ILE A 162 -0.52 -28.95 -4.28
C ILE A 162 0.25 -27.80 -4.95
N ALA A 163 1.47 -28.03 -5.43
CA ALA A 163 2.24 -27.00 -6.12
C ALA A 163 1.64 -26.64 -7.48
N ILE A 164 1.14 -27.64 -8.22
CA ILE A 164 0.48 -27.42 -9.52
C ILE A 164 -0.82 -26.66 -9.30
N SER A 165 -1.62 -27.09 -8.33
CA SER A 165 -2.87 -26.45 -7.96
C SER A 165 -2.66 -24.99 -7.54
N THR A 166 -1.63 -24.73 -6.74
CA THR A 166 -1.28 -23.37 -6.29
C THR A 166 -0.86 -22.48 -7.46
N GLU A 167 -0.03 -22.96 -8.38
CA GLU A 167 0.34 -22.19 -9.58
C GLU A 167 -0.86 -21.92 -10.49
N ALA A 168 -1.71 -22.91 -10.73
CA ALA A 168 -2.93 -22.74 -11.54
C ALA A 168 -3.89 -21.71 -10.91
N SER A 169 -4.12 -21.77 -9.60
CA SER A 169 -4.94 -20.78 -8.89
C SER A 169 -4.31 -19.38 -8.84
N THR A 170 -2.97 -19.30 -8.84
CA THR A 170 -2.25 -18.02 -8.97
C THR A 170 -2.48 -17.41 -10.36
N VAL A 171 -2.44 -18.21 -11.42
CA VAL A 171 -2.75 -17.75 -12.78
C VAL A 171 -4.19 -17.23 -12.85
N LEU A 172 -5.17 -17.98 -12.33
CA LEU A 172 -6.58 -17.54 -12.27
C LEU A 172 -6.75 -16.23 -11.50
N THR A 173 -6.08 -16.11 -10.35
CA THR A 173 -6.11 -14.89 -9.53
C THR A 173 -5.55 -13.69 -10.30
N ASN A 174 -4.39 -13.86 -10.94
CA ASN A 174 -3.77 -12.80 -11.74
C ASN A 174 -4.66 -12.40 -12.92
N LEU A 175 -5.29 -13.36 -13.59
CA LEU A 175 -6.25 -13.09 -14.66
C LEU A 175 -7.46 -12.28 -14.17
N ALA A 176 -8.09 -12.68 -13.07
CA ALA A 176 -9.20 -11.96 -12.48
C ALA A 176 -8.81 -10.52 -12.09
N CYS A 177 -7.63 -10.34 -11.48
CA CYS A 177 -7.10 -9.03 -11.11
C CYS A 177 -6.69 -8.15 -12.30
N GLN A 178 -6.31 -8.74 -13.45
CA GLN A 178 -6.05 -7.96 -14.66
C GLN A 178 -7.34 -7.56 -15.37
N LEU A 179 -8.35 -8.43 -15.37
CA LEU A 179 -9.66 -8.13 -15.94
C LEU A 179 -10.36 -6.99 -15.19
N SER A 180 -10.19 -6.87 -13.87
CA SER A 180 -10.74 -5.75 -13.10
C SER A 180 -10.10 -4.40 -13.45
N LYS A 181 -8.82 -4.40 -13.86
CA LYS A 181 -8.09 -3.18 -14.27
C LYS A 181 -8.45 -2.71 -15.68
N GLY A 182 -8.98 -3.59 -16.53
CA GLY A 182 -9.36 -3.28 -17.90
C GLY A 182 -10.63 -2.42 -17.96
N ALA A 183 -10.59 -1.29 -18.65
CA ALA A 183 -11.68 -0.30 -18.73
C ALA A 183 -12.99 -0.78 -19.40
N SER A 184 -13.11 -2.05 -19.84
CA SER A 184 -14.15 -2.45 -20.80
C SER A 184 -14.92 -3.75 -20.52
N SER A 185 -14.77 -4.41 -19.38
CA SER A 185 -15.64 -5.57 -19.08
C SER A 185 -15.86 -5.76 -17.59
N LYS A 186 -17.12 -5.85 -17.17
CA LYS A 186 -17.47 -6.47 -15.89
C LYS A 186 -16.80 -7.85 -15.87
N VAL A 187 -16.04 -8.13 -14.81
CA VAL A 187 -15.46 -9.45 -14.58
C VAL A 187 -16.59 -10.47 -14.55
N ASP A 188 -16.43 -11.57 -15.26
CA ASP A 188 -17.40 -12.67 -15.23
C ASP A 188 -17.50 -13.22 -13.80
N GLU A 189 -18.67 -13.07 -13.18
CA GLU A 189 -18.92 -13.53 -11.81
C GLU A 189 -18.68 -15.04 -11.67
N THR A 190 -18.88 -15.81 -12.73
CA THR A 190 -18.64 -17.25 -12.72
C THR A 190 -17.14 -17.57 -12.56
N LEU A 191 -16.29 -16.85 -13.29
CA LEU A 191 -14.83 -16.96 -13.19
C LEU A 191 -14.34 -16.55 -11.80
N LEU A 192 -14.88 -15.45 -11.26
CA LEU A 192 -14.51 -14.99 -9.92
C LEU A 192 -14.87 -16.04 -8.86
N ASN A 193 -16.08 -16.61 -8.93
CA ASN A 193 -16.53 -17.64 -8.00
C ASN A 193 -15.67 -18.91 -8.09
N GLN A 194 -15.29 -19.33 -9.30
CA GLN A 194 -14.38 -20.47 -9.49
C GLN A 194 -12.98 -20.20 -8.93
N CYS A 195 -12.47 -18.98 -9.12
CA CYS A 195 -11.18 -18.56 -8.57
C CYS A 195 -11.19 -18.57 -7.03
N VAL A 196 -12.26 -18.03 -6.42
CA VAL A 196 -12.44 -18.04 -4.97
C VAL A 196 -12.50 -19.47 -4.44
N ALA A 197 -13.36 -20.32 -5.02
CA ALA A 197 -13.50 -21.72 -4.61
C ALA A 197 -12.16 -22.50 -4.71
N ALA A 198 -11.38 -22.26 -5.77
CA ALA A 198 -10.08 -22.88 -5.94
C ALA A 198 -9.07 -22.43 -4.88
N VAL A 199 -9.05 -21.13 -4.53
CA VAL A 199 -8.19 -20.60 -3.48
C VAL A 199 -8.61 -21.12 -2.10
N GLU A 200 -9.90 -21.15 -1.79
CA GLU A 200 -10.41 -21.69 -0.52
C GLU A 200 -10.08 -23.18 -0.35
N SER A 201 -10.28 -23.98 -1.41
CA SER A 201 -9.87 -25.38 -1.43
C SER A 201 -8.37 -25.52 -1.18
N LEU A 202 -7.52 -24.68 -1.78
CA LEU A 202 -6.08 -24.72 -1.53
C LEU A 202 -5.71 -24.37 -0.10
N LEU A 203 -6.35 -23.35 0.50
CA LEU A 203 -6.11 -22.99 1.90
C LEU A 203 -6.41 -24.19 2.81
N THR A 204 -7.55 -24.84 2.60
CA THR A 204 -7.94 -26.02 3.41
C THR A 204 -6.93 -27.16 3.28
N VAL A 205 -6.47 -27.48 2.06
CA VAL A 205 -5.51 -28.55 1.81
C VAL A 205 -4.13 -28.20 2.39
N CYS A 206 -3.67 -26.95 2.22
CA CYS A 206 -2.36 -26.50 2.69
C CYS A 206 -2.19 -26.62 4.21
N VAL A 207 -3.28 -26.52 4.96
CA VAL A 207 -3.25 -26.52 6.44
C VAL A 207 -3.21 -27.95 7.01
N THR A 208 -3.52 -28.98 6.20
CA THR A 208 -3.59 -30.38 6.67
C THR A 208 -2.22 -30.99 7.03
N GLU A 209 -1.13 -30.52 6.42
CA GLU A 209 0.23 -30.99 6.67
C GLU A 209 1.15 -29.82 7.03
N THR A 210 2.19 -30.08 7.85
CA THR A 210 3.11 -29.04 8.35
C THR A 210 4.44 -28.96 7.58
N THR A 211 4.54 -29.60 6.41
CA THR A 211 5.78 -29.64 5.62
C THR A 211 6.17 -28.28 5.04
N GLU A 212 7.47 -28.04 4.81
CA GLU A 212 7.96 -26.78 4.23
C GLU A 212 7.29 -26.45 2.89
N GLN A 213 6.97 -27.47 2.08
CA GLN A 213 6.26 -27.29 0.83
C GLN A 213 4.84 -26.74 1.05
N HIS A 214 4.10 -27.28 2.03
CA HIS A 214 2.77 -26.79 2.37
C HIS A 214 2.81 -25.36 2.91
N GLN A 215 3.84 -25.02 3.70
CA GLN A 215 4.01 -23.66 4.20
C GLN A 215 4.28 -22.67 3.06
N LEU A 216 5.12 -23.04 2.09
CA LEU A 216 5.40 -22.23 0.92
C LEU A 216 4.15 -22.03 0.05
N MET A 217 3.37 -23.09 -0.17
CA MET A 217 2.12 -23.00 -0.93
C MET A 217 1.07 -22.19 -0.19
N LEU A 218 0.95 -22.32 1.14
CA LEU A 218 0.04 -21.52 1.95
C LEU A 218 0.36 -20.02 1.83
N LYS A 219 1.64 -19.64 1.93
CA LYS A 219 2.08 -18.24 1.74
C LYS A 219 1.66 -17.70 0.37
N LYS A 220 1.82 -18.51 -0.68
CA LYS A 220 1.44 -18.13 -2.04
C LYS A 220 -0.08 -18.01 -2.21
N SER A 221 -0.86 -18.94 -1.65
CA SER A 221 -2.33 -18.88 -1.62
C SER A 221 -2.85 -17.67 -0.85
N LEU A 222 -2.26 -17.34 0.29
CA LEU A 222 -2.61 -16.12 1.06
C LEU A 222 -2.25 -14.84 0.31
N SER A 223 -1.15 -14.83 -0.46
CA SER A 223 -0.85 -13.72 -1.37
C SER A 223 -1.93 -13.56 -2.44
N CYS A 224 -2.48 -14.66 -2.97
CA CYS A 224 -3.61 -14.62 -3.91
C CYS A 224 -4.85 -14.01 -3.26
N VAL A 225 -5.18 -14.40 -2.02
CA VAL A 225 -6.27 -13.79 -1.24
C VAL A 225 -6.09 -12.28 -1.11
N SER A 226 -4.87 -11.82 -0.76
CA SER A 226 -4.58 -10.38 -0.66
C SER A 226 -4.78 -9.66 -1.99
N CYS A 227 -4.32 -10.23 -3.11
CA CYS A 227 -4.54 -9.66 -4.44
C CYS A 227 -6.03 -9.59 -4.84
N LEU A 228 -6.81 -10.63 -4.50
CA LEU A 228 -8.25 -10.65 -4.73
C LEU A 228 -8.96 -9.59 -3.90
N CYS A 229 -8.65 -9.45 -2.62
CA CYS A 229 -9.26 -8.44 -1.74
C CYS A 229 -8.96 -7.01 -2.21
N LYS A 230 -7.72 -6.76 -2.70
CA LYS A 230 -7.35 -5.47 -3.31
C LYS A 230 -8.18 -5.13 -4.54
N SER A 231 -8.43 -6.12 -5.40
CA SER A 231 -9.14 -5.91 -6.66
C SER A 231 -10.66 -5.96 -6.48
N PHE A 232 -11.15 -6.72 -5.50
CA PHE A 232 -12.56 -6.96 -5.20
C PHE A 232 -12.81 -6.89 -3.68
N PRO A 233 -12.93 -5.68 -3.10
CA PRO A 233 -13.10 -5.50 -1.64
C PRO A 233 -14.32 -6.23 -1.04
N ALA A 234 -15.35 -6.50 -1.85
CA ALA A 234 -16.55 -7.23 -1.42
C ALA A 234 -16.27 -8.68 -0.97
N LEU A 235 -15.17 -9.29 -1.41
CA LEU A 235 -14.78 -10.65 -1.03
C LEU A 235 -14.03 -10.72 0.31
N ALA A 236 -13.65 -9.58 0.88
CA ALA A 236 -12.75 -9.53 2.03
C ALA A 236 -13.33 -10.23 3.26
N SER A 237 -14.64 -10.09 3.54
CA SER A 237 -15.27 -10.72 4.69
C SER A 237 -15.33 -12.24 4.55
N SER A 238 -15.82 -12.75 3.41
CA SER A 238 -15.95 -14.19 3.20
C SER A 238 -14.60 -14.91 3.22
N LEU A 239 -13.57 -14.33 2.59
CA LEU A 239 -12.22 -14.90 2.59
C LEU A 239 -11.55 -14.82 3.96
N ALA A 240 -11.82 -13.76 4.73
CA ALA A 240 -11.36 -13.66 6.12
C ALA A 240 -11.99 -14.73 7.00
N ASP A 241 -13.30 -14.97 6.87
CA ASP A 241 -14.01 -16.03 7.59
C ASP A 241 -13.44 -17.41 7.25
N THR A 242 -13.18 -17.68 5.96
CA THR A 242 -12.53 -18.92 5.52
C THR A 242 -11.16 -19.09 6.16
N ILE A 243 -10.30 -18.07 6.15
CA ILE A 243 -8.98 -18.14 6.81
C ILE A 243 -9.13 -18.35 8.32
N TYR A 244 -10.06 -17.64 8.96
CA TYR A 244 -10.29 -17.74 10.40
C TYR A 244 -10.74 -19.14 10.81
N SER A 245 -11.67 -19.75 10.05
CA SER A 245 -12.17 -21.10 10.31
C SER A 245 -11.08 -22.19 10.27
N LEU A 246 -9.98 -21.94 9.56
CA LEU A 246 -8.86 -22.87 9.46
C LEU A 246 -7.90 -22.82 10.65
N LEU A 247 -8.01 -21.81 11.52
CA LEU A 247 -7.13 -21.66 12.68
C LEU A 247 -7.27 -22.82 13.68
N ASP A 248 -8.48 -23.36 13.83
CA ASP A 248 -8.75 -24.50 14.73
C ASP A 248 -8.12 -25.81 14.24
N VAL A 249 -7.94 -25.95 12.93
CA VAL A 249 -7.38 -27.14 12.30
C VAL A 249 -5.86 -27.03 12.18
N ALA A 250 -5.35 -25.81 12.09
CA ALA A 250 -3.95 -25.53 11.81
C ALA A 250 -3.01 -25.94 12.95
N GLN A 251 -1.89 -26.57 12.59
CA GLN A 251 -0.86 -27.02 13.52
C GLN A 251 0.51 -26.42 13.18
N GLY A 252 1.43 -26.45 14.16
CA GLY A 252 2.80 -25.98 13.97
C GLY A 252 2.88 -24.48 13.69
N GLU A 253 3.52 -24.10 12.58
CA GLU A 253 3.71 -22.70 12.16
C GLU A 253 2.57 -22.17 11.27
N MET A 254 1.63 -23.02 10.86
CA MET A 254 0.51 -22.63 9.99
C MET A 254 -0.40 -21.55 10.59
N PRO A 255 -0.78 -21.59 11.88
CA PRO A 255 -1.60 -20.53 12.47
C PRO A 255 -0.99 -19.14 12.34
N LEU A 256 0.35 -19.03 12.47
CA LEU A 256 1.06 -17.76 12.30
C LEU A 256 0.90 -17.22 10.88
N LEU A 257 1.01 -18.08 9.87
CA LEU A 257 0.80 -17.72 8.46
C LEU A 257 -0.64 -17.29 8.20
N LEU A 258 -1.62 -17.99 8.78
CA LEU A 258 -3.03 -17.63 8.67
C LEU A 258 -3.33 -16.26 9.30
N TYR A 259 -2.80 -15.98 10.48
CA TYR A 259 -2.91 -14.65 11.10
C TYR A 259 -2.22 -13.56 10.27
N GLN A 260 -1.06 -13.85 9.66
CA GLN A 260 -0.42 -12.93 8.72
C GLN A 260 -1.28 -12.69 7.47
N GLY A 261 -1.96 -13.74 7.00
CA GLY A 261 -2.96 -13.66 5.93
C GLY A 261 -4.12 -12.74 6.28
N LEU A 262 -4.75 -12.95 7.45
CA LEU A 262 -5.80 -12.06 7.97
C LEU A 262 -5.31 -10.62 8.10
N ALA A 263 -4.06 -10.41 8.54
CA ALA A 263 -3.49 -9.08 8.67
C ALA A 263 -3.29 -8.41 7.30
N ALA A 264 -2.90 -9.17 6.28
CA ALA A 264 -2.81 -8.67 4.91
C ALA A 264 -4.19 -8.26 4.35
N VAL A 265 -5.23 -9.06 4.62
CA VAL A 265 -6.62 -8.73 4.27
C VAL A 265 -7.07 -7.45 4.99
N GLY A 266 -6.95 -7.40 6.31
CA GLY A 266 -7.33 -6.23 7.12
C GLY A 266 -6.57 -4.96 6.75
N SER A 267 -5.30 -5.07 6.37
CA SER A 267 -4.50 -3.91 5.95
C SER A 267 -5.00 -3.25 4.67
N THR A 268 -5.70 -4.02 3.82
CA THR A 268 -6.26 -3.53 2.55
C THR A 268 -7.72 -3.16 2.72
N CYS A 269 -8.49 -4.01 3.41
CA CYS A 269 -9.93 -3.87 3.59
C CYS A 269 -10.28 -4.13 5.06
N PRO A 270 -10.15 -3.12 5.95
CA PRO A 270 -10.45 -3.28 7.38
C PRO A 270 -11.89 -3.77 7.65
N SER A 271 -12.84 -3.33 6.82
CA SER A 271 -14.26 -3.74 6.91
C SER A 271 -14.46 -5.25 6.75
N GLY A 272 -13.53 -5.96 6.10
CA GLY A 272 -13.57 -7.41 5.97
C GLY A 272 -13.38 -8.15 7.29
N LEU A 273 -12.75 -7.54 8.30
CA LEU A 273 -12.49 -8.17 9.60
C LEU A 273 -13.54 -7.85 10.67
N GLU A 274 -14.51 -6.97 10.38
CA GLU A 274 -15.46 -6.47 11.39
C GLU A 274 -16.26 -7.58 12.08
N GLN A 275 -16.60 -8.65 11.35
CA GLN A 275 -17.38 -9.77 11.87
C GLN A 275 -16.59 -10.61 12.88
N LEU A 276 -15.26 -10.70 12.70
CA LEU A 276 -14.35 -11.53 13.50
C LEU A 276 -13.85 -10.84 14.77
N ARG A 277 -14.24 -9.59 15.03
CA ARG A 277 -13.65 -8.76 16.10
C ARG A 277 -13.74 -9.37 17.51
N PHE A 278 -14.83 -10.06 17.83
CA PHE A 278 -15.02 -10.66 19.16
C PHE A 278 -14.24 -11.96 19.27
N ASP A 279 -14.28 -12.78 18.23
CA ASP A 279 -13.53 -14.04 18.20
C ASP A 279 -12.02 -13.79 18.27
N LEU A 280 -11.51 -12.76 17.57
CA LEU A 280 -10.12 -12.31 17.67
C LEU A 280 -9.75 -11.81 19.07
N LEU A 281 -10.67 -11.15 19.78
CA LEU A 281 -10.44 -10.72 21.16
C LEU A 281 -10.36 -11.92 22.10
N ASP A 282 -11.21 -12.93 21.92
CA ASP A 282 -11.20 -14.15 22.72
C ASP A 282 -9.89 -14.93 22.50
N ARG A 283 -9.44 -15.07 21.24
CA ARG A 283 -8.14 -15.65 20.90
C ARG A 283 -6.96 -14.91 21.53
N LEU A 284 -7.01 -13.58 21.60
CA LEU A 284 -5.97 -12.80 22.25
C LEU A 284 -5.85 -13.12 23.75
N GLN A 285 -6.97 -13.44 24.42
CA GLN A 285 -6.94 -13.86 25.83
C GLN A 285 -6.26 -15.23 25.99
N GLU A 286 -6.46 -16.14 25.05
CA GLU A 286 -5.81 -17.47 25.04
C GLU A 286 -4.29 -17.38 24.89
N VAL A 287 -3.77 -16.35 24.21
CA VAL A 287 -2.31 -16.13 24.03
C VAL A 287 -1.58 -15.98 25.36
N SER A 288 -2.24 -15.46 26.40
CA SER A 288 -1.64 -15.32 27.73
C SER A 288 -1.23 -16.65 28.38
N ALA A 289 -1.80 -17.77 27.92
CA ALA A 289 -1.48 -19.12 28.38
C ALA A 289 -0.36 -19.79 27.56
N MET A 290 0.16 -19.16 26.50
CA MET A 290 1.21 -19.73 25.64
C MET A 290 2.62 -19.60 26.25
N PRO A 291 3.58 -20.46 25.84
CA PRO A 291 4.98 -20.32 26.24
C PRO A 291 5.59 -18.99 25.77
N GLN A 292 6.38 -18.35 26.63
CA GLN A 292 6.94 -17.00 26.42
C GLN A 292 7.67 -16.80 25.08
N ASP A 293 8.38 -17.83 24.59
CA ASP A 293 9.20 -17.73 23.36
C ASP A 293 8.36 -17.52 22.10
N LYS A 294 7.13 -18.04 22.05
CA LYS A 294 6.20 -17.87 20.92
C LYS A 294 5.14 -16.81 21.19
N GLN A 295 4.89 -16.49 22.46
CA GLN A 295 3.85 -15.57 22.89
C GLN A 295 3.98 -14.18 22.24
N GLN A 296 5.20 -13.67 22.06
CA GLN A 296 5.45 -12.30 21.59
C GLN A 296 4.91 -12.04 20.17
N ASP A 297 5.24 -12.91 19.21
CA ASP A 297 4.85 -12.73 17.82
C ASP A 297 3.33 -12.84 17.65
N PHE A 298 2.70 -13.80 18.35
CA PHE A 298 1.25 -13.96 18.34
C PHE A 298 0.55 -12.78 19.01
N GLN A 299 1.05 -12.30 20.16
CA GLN A 299 0.43 -11.19 20.89
C GLN A 299 0.45 -9.88 20.10
N VAL A 300 1.58 -9.53 19.47
CA VAL A 300 1.65 -8.33 18.61
C VAL A 300 0.73 -8.46 17.41
N LEU A 301 0.74 -9.62 16.74
CA LEU A 301 -0.03 -9.84 15.51
C LEU A 301 -1.54 -9.86 15.79
N LEU A 302 -1.99 -10.62 16.79
CA LEU A 302 -3.41 -10.67 17.19
C LEU A 302 -3.90 -9.33 17.71
N THR A 303 -3.09 -8.62 18.51
CA THR A 303 -3.48 -7.27 18.91
C THR A 303 -3.62 -6.35 17.71
N SER A 304 -2.71 -6.43 16.73
CA SER A 304 -2.81 -5.67 15.48
C SER A 304 -4.10 -6.02 14.72
N LEU A 305 -4.48 -7.29 14.67
CA LEU A 305 -5.74 -7.76 14.06
C LEU A 305 -6.97 -7.19 14.77
N VAL A 306 -7.00 -7.23 16.11
CA VAL A 306 -8.09 -6.64 16.90
C VAL A 306 -8.21 -5.14 16.63
N LEU A 307 -7.08 -4.43 16.58
CA LEU A 307 -7.04 -2.99 16.29
C LEU A 307 -7.53 -2.69 14.86
N MET A 308 -7.23 -3.53 13.87
CA MET A 308 -7.73 -3.38 12.49
C MET A 308 -9.22 -3.67 12.37
N ALA A 309 -9.72 -4.66 13.12
CA ALA A 309 -11.13 -5.10 13.06
C ALA A 309 -12.09 -4.18 13.82
N CYS A 310 -11.57 -3.35 14.74
CA CYS A 310 -12.39 -2.51 15.62
C CYS A 310 -12.51 -1.07 15.09
N PRO A 311 -13.67 -0.42 15.27
CA PRO A 311 -13.83 1.00 14.97
C PRO A 311 -12.96 1.85 15.91
N VAL A 312 -12.55 3.03 15.43
CA VAL A 312 -11.86 4.04 16.22
C VAL A 312 -12.89 5.09 16.70
N PRO A 313 -12.98 5.41 18.01
CA PRO A 313 -12.25 4.80 19.13
C PRO A 313 -12.84 3.44 19.56
N LEU A 314 -11.99 2.61 20.16
CA LEU A 314 -12.42 1.33 20.77
C LEU A 314 -13.49 1.55 21.86
N PRO A 315 -14.47 0.63 21.98
CA PRO A 315 -15.37 0.60 23.13
C PRO A 315 -14.59 0.51 24.46
N GLY A 316 -15.06 1.22 25.49
CA GLY A 316 -14.33 1.32 26.76
C GLY A 316 -14.05 -0.01 27.46
N HIS A 317 -14.96 -0.99 27.36
CA HIS A 317 -14.75 -2.33 27.92
C HIS A 317 -13.62 -3.08 27.19
N MET A 318 -13.60 -3.06 25.85
CA MET A 318 -12.55 -3.69 25.05
C MET A 318 -11.20 -3.02 25.29
N THR A 319 -11.20 -1.68 25.38
CA THR A 319 -9.99 -0.89 25.68
C THR A 319 -9.38 -1.33 27.01
N LYS A 320 -10.21 -1.49 28.05
CA LYS A 320 -9.75 -1.94 29.35
C LYS A 320 -9.21 -3.36 29.32
N THR A 321 -9.97 -4.31 28.74
CA THR A 321 -9.54 -5.72 28.62
C THR A 321 -8.20 -5.83 27.88
N LEU A 322 -8.04 -5.07 26.79
CA LEU A 322 -6.81 -5.06 26.00
C LEU A 322 -5.63 -4.48 26.79
N ILE A 323 -5.83 -3.38 27.51
CA ILE A 323 -4.78 -2.77 28.32
C ILE A 323 -4.39 -3.69 29.48
N ASP A 324 -5.36 -4.29 30.18
CA ASP A 324 -5.11 -5.16 31.33
C ASP A 324 -4.31 -6.41 30.93
N SER A 325 -4.60 -7.00 29.76
CA SER A 325 -3.84 -8.15 29.25
C SER A 325 -2.41 -7.79 28.87
N LEU A 326 -2.20 -6.64 28.20
CA LEU A 326 -0.89 -6.19 27.74
C LEU A 326 -0.02 -5.62 28.86
N THR A 327 -0.63 -5.07 29.91
CA THR A 327 0.12 -4.47 31.03
C THR A 327 0.68 -5.47 32.01
N SER A 328 0.11 -6.68 32.03
CA SER A 328 0.51 -7.82 32.84
C SER A 328 1.75 -8.55 32.27
N ASP A 329 2.09 -8.33 31.00
CA ASP A 329 3.25 -8.91 30.34
C ASP A 329 4.55 -8.22 30.78
N PRO A 330 5.59 -8.95 31.25
CA PRO A 330 6.88 -8.38 31.59
C PRO A 330 7.68 -7.85 30.38
N ASN A 331 7.27 -8.16 29.14
CA ASN A 331 8.01 -7.74 27.95
C ASN A 331 7.65 -6.33 27.45
N HIS A 332 8.51 -5.37 27.81
CA HIS A 332 8.41 -3.97 27.40
C HIS A 332 8.51 -3.75 25.88
N TRP A 333 9.20 -4.63 25.14
CA TRP A 333 9.30 -4.54 23.68
C TRP A 333 7.98 -4.89 22.99
N THR A 334 7.28 -5.92 23.49
CA THR A 334 5.92 -6.25 23.05
C THR A 334 4.98 -5.07 23.29
N ALA A 335 5.02 -4.47 24.47
CA ALA A 335 4.21 -3.29 24.81
C ALA A 335 4.50 -2.11 23.87
N PHE A 336 5.78 -1.85 23.53
CA PHE A 336 6.14 -0.83 22.54
C PHE A 336 5.62 -1.17 21.14
N CYS A 337 5.80 -2.43 20.69
CA CYS A 337 5.32 -2.88 19.38
C CYS A 337 3.80 -2.72 19.25
N VAL A 338 3.05 -3.08 20.29
CA VAL A 338 1.60 -2.90 20.33
C VAL A 338 1.22 -1.43 20.36
N ALA A 339 1.88 -0.59 21.17
CA ALA A 339 1.63 0.84 21.21
C ALA A 339 1.84 1.50 19.84
N ARG A 340 2.89 1.08 19.11
CA ARG A 340 3.16 1.49 17.73
C ARG A 340 2.01 1.09 16.79
N GLN A 341 1.50 -0.14 16.88
CA GLN A 341 0.39 -0.58 16.03
C GLN A 341 -0.91 0.16 16.39
N ALA A 342 -1.17 0.42 17.66
CA ALA A 342 -2.29 1.23 18.11
C ALA A 342 -2.21 2.66 17.54
N ALA A 343 -1.05 3.31 17.58
CA ALA A 343 -0.83 4.62 16.97
C ALA A 343 -0.97 4.59 15.44
N ARG A 344 -0.52 3.52 14.78
CA ARG A 344 -0.64 3.35 13.33
C ARG A 344 -2.10 3.19 12.87
N TRP A 345 -2.94 2.55 13.67
CA TRP A 345 -4.38 2.33 13.40
C TRP A 345 -5.30 3.37 14.07
N GLY A 346 -4.76 4.48 14.55
CA GLY A 346 -5.57 5.57 15.13
C GLY A 346 -6.12 5.34 16.54
N HIS A 347 -5.79 4.21 17.19
CA HIS A 347 -6.24 3.86 18.54
C HIS A 347 -5.37 4.52 19.62
N HIS A 348 -5.38 5.85 19.65
CA HIS A 348 -4.47 6.64 20.47
C HIS A 348 -4.64 6.42 21.98
N THR A 349 -5.85 6.15 22.49
CA THR A 349 -6.08 5.85 23.92
C THR A 349 -5.26 4.64 24.38
N VAL A 350 -5.21 3.57 23.58
CA VAL A 350 -4.39 2.38 23.89
C VAL A 350 -2.91 2.74 23.83
N ALA A 351 -2.50 3.47 22.78
CA ALA A 351 -1.11 3.90 22.60
C ALA A 351 -0.60 4.74 23.78
N VAL A 352 -1.38 5.73 24.23
CA VAL A 352 -1.05 6.61 25.36
C VAL A 352 -0.82 5.80 26.63
N LYS A 353 -1.73 4.88 26.95
CA LYS A 353 -1.65 4.08 28.19
C LYS A 353 -0.42 3.18 28.23
N LEU A 354 -0.03 2.62 27.09
CA LEU A 354 1.20 1.83 26.98
C LEU A 354 2.45 2.72 27.01
N LEU A 355 2.46 3.80 26.23
CA LEU A 355 3.62 4.72 26.12
C LEU A 355 3.91 5.49 27.41
N GLN A 356 2.93 5.73 28.29
CA GLN A 356 3.17 6.40 29.57
C GLN A 356 4.02 5.57 30.55
N ARG A 357 4.07 4.24 30.38
CA ARG A 357 4.79 3.33 31.29
C ARG A 357 6.24 3.06 30.87
N LEU A 358 6.52 3.15 29.57
CA LEU A 358 7.79 2.75 28.99
C LEU A 358 8.98 3.70 29.27
N PRO A 359 8.84 5.05 29.34
CA PRO A 359 9.97 5.96 29.46
C PRO A 359 10.87 5.70 30.66
N SER A 360 10.30 5.30 31.81
CA SER A 360 11.07 5.00 33.03
C SER A 360 11.79 3.66 32.98
N LEU A 361 11.54 2.84 31.95
CA LEU A 361 12.02 1.46 31.83
C LEU A 361 13.11 1.32 30.75
N VAL A 362 13.45 2.41 30.07
CA VAL A 362 14.48 2.41 29.02
C VAL A 362 15.80 2.96 29.56
N ALA A 363 16.90 2.28 29.24
CA ALA A 363 18.24 2.64 29.71
C ALA A 363 18.86 3.84 28.98
N SER A 364 18.29 4.26 27.85
CA SER A 364 18.81 5.33 27.00
C SER A 364 17.99 6.61 27.13
N GLU A 365 18.68 7.74 27.33
CA GLU A 365 18.08 9.07 27.42
C GLU A 365 17.38 9.50 26.11
N HIS A 366 17.99 9.22 24.95
CA HIS A 366 17.35 9.58 23.67
C HIS A 366 16.06 8.77 23.46
N LEU A 367 16.04 7.48 23.83
CA LEU A 367 14.83 6.67 23.74
C LEU A 367 13.78 7.09 24.78
N HIS A 368 14.20 7.52 25.96
CA HIS A 368 13.32 8.08 26.98
C HIS A 368 12.53 9.28 26.42
N PHE A 369 13.24 10.26 25.85
CA PHE A 369 12.60 11.44 25.25
C PHE A 369 11.79 11.10 23.99
N TRP A 370 12.23 10.13 23.19
CA TRP A 370 11.47 9.64 22.04
C TRP A 370 10.12 9.07 22.49
N LEU A 371 10.09 8.19 23.50
CA LEU A 371 8.85 7.63 24.02
C LEU A 371 7.92 8.67 24.64
N ILE A 372 8.47 9.66 25.36
CA ILE A 372 7.69 10.81 25.86
C ILE A 372 7.06 11.57 24.69
N SER A 373 7.83 11.83 23.63
CA SER A 373 7.32 12.55 22.47
C SER A 373 6.16 11.81 21.80
N LEU A 374 6.29 10.49 21.61
CA LEU A 374 5.23 9.64 21.08
C LEU A 374 3.97 9.66 21.95
N GLY A 375 4.16 9.55 23.27
CA GLY A 375 3.05 9.58 24.23
C GLY A 375 2.30 10.91 24.20
N GLU A 376 3.02 12.04 24.12
CA GLU A 376 2.42 13.37 24.00
C GLU A 376 1.71 13.57 22.65
N PHE A 377 2.27 13.12 21.53
CA PHE A 377 1.56 13.19 20.23
C PHE A 377 0.28 12.36 20.23
N CYS A 378 0.33 11.12 20.74
CA CYS A 378 -0.87 10.29 20.85
C CYS A 378 -1.90 10.90 21.82
N ALA A 379 -1.47 11.53 22.92
CA ALA A 379 -2.38 12.22 23.84
C ALA A 379 -3.07 13.41 23.17
N GLY A 380 -2.35 14.14 22.31
CA GLY A 380 -2.93 15.19 21.49
C GLY A 380 -4.02 14.68 20.55
N GLU A 381 -3.76 13.58 19.84
CA GLU A 381 -4.75 12.95 18.94
C GLU A 381 -5.92 12.32 19.70
N GLU A 382 -5.70 11.76 20.89
CA GLU A 382 -6.77 11.31 21.79
C GLU A 382 -7.72 12.46 22.15
N GLN A 383 -7.19 13.66 22.48
CA GLN A 383 -8.03 14.83 22.74
C GLN A 383 -8.89 15.21 21.53
N LEU A 384 -8.33 15.14 20.32
CA LEU A 384 -9.04 15.46 19.09
C LEU A 384 -10.19 14.48 18.81
N SER A 385 -10.10 13.22 19.25
CA SER A 385 -11.20 12.25 19.12
C SER A 385 -12.50 12.69 19.81
N HIS A 386 -12.40 13.57 20.81
CA HIS A 386 -13.54 14.14 21.55
C HIS A 386 -14.14 15.38 20.89
N ILE A 387 -13.55 15.91 19.80
CA ILE A 387 -14.09 17.05 19.06
C ILE A 387 -15.32 16.61 18.25
N HIS A 388 -16.42 17.36 18.33
CA HIS A 388 -17.65 17.08 17.60
C HIS A 388 -18.10 18.29 16.77
N PRO A 389 -18.66 18.09 15.56
CA PRO A 389 -19.13 19.19 14.72
C PRO A 389 -20.33 19.95 15.32
N ASP A 390 -21.21 19.26 16.04
CA ASP A 390 -22.42 19.86 16.62
C ASP A 390 -22.22 20.39 18.05
N GLN A 391 -20.99 20.36 18.57
CA GLN A 391 -20.70 20.89 19.88
C GLN A 391 -20.63 22.43 19.86
N PRO A 392 -20.84 23.11 21.00
CA PRO A 392 -20.68 24.56 21.07
C PRO A 392 -19.22 24.96 20.77
N GLN A 393 -19.05 26.02 19.97
CA GLN A 393 -17.74 26.44 19.44
C GLN A 393 -16.64 26.55 20.51
N HIS A 394 -16.96 27.13 21.67
CA HIS A 394 -16.03 27.29 22.78
C HIS A 394 -15.44 25.95 23.27
N LYS A 395 -16.25 24.88 23.36
CA LYS A 395 -15.75 23.56 23.75
C LYS A 395 -14.75 23.03 22.73
N GLY A 396 -15.06 23.15 21.44
CA GLY A 396 -14.15 22.76 20.36
C GLY A 396 -12.81 23.51 20.41
N THR A 397 -12.85 24.82 20.66
CA THR A 397 -11.63 25.64 20.81
C THR A 397 -10.78 25.20 22.01
N VAL A 398 -11.40 24.87 23.15
CA VAL A 398 -10.67 24.40 24.34
C VAL A 398 -10.01 23.04 24.10
N THR A 399 -10.74 22.09 23.50
CA THR A 399 -10.21 20.78 23.13
C THR A 399 -9.02 20.91 22.18
N LEU A 400 -9.15 21.75 21.14
CA LEU A 400 -8.06 21.99 20.19
C LEU A 400 -6.84 22.65 20.85
N ALA A 401 -7.04 23.60 21.77
CA ALA A 401 -5.94 24.21 22.51
C ALA A 401 -5.18 23.19 23.39
N GLN A 402 -5.89 22.22 23.99
CA GLN A 402 -5.27 21.12 24.72
C GLN A 402 -4.44 20.22 23.80
N ALA A 403 -4.97 19.88 22.62
CA ALA A 403 -4.24 19.11 21.62
C ALA A 403 -2.96 19.83 21.15
N CYS A 404 -3.04 21.14 20.86
CA CYS A 404 -1.88 21.97 20.53
C CYS A 404 -0.81 21.94 21.64
N ARG A 405 -1.22 22.02 22.91
CA ARG A 405 -0.31 21.95 24.06
C ARG A 405 0.44 20.61 24.11
N HIS A 406 -0.25 19.51 23.87
CA HIS A 406 0.37 18.18 23.79
C HIS A 406 1.39 18.10 22.65
N TYR A 407 1.05 18.59 21.46
CA TYR A 407 1.99 18.64 20.33
C TYR A 407 3.22 19.52 20.59
N GLN A 408 3.07 20.65 21.29
CA GLN A 408 4.20 21.50 21.69
C GLN A 408 5.15 20.79 22.66
N LYS A 409 4.60 20.10 23.67
CA LYS A 409 5.39 19.27 24.59
C LYS A 409 6.09 18.13 23.85
N GLY A 410 5.36 17.40 23.01
CA GLY A 410 5.88 16.30 22.21
C GLY A 410 7.01 16.75 21.28
N THR A 411 6.86 17.89 20.61
CA THR A 411 7.90 18.47 19.75
C THR A 411 9.16 18.85 20.54
N THR A 412 8.98 19.37 21.75
CA THR A 412 10.11 19.71 22.64
C THR A 412 10.86 18.45 23.08
N ALA A 413 10.13 17.41 23.50
CA ALA A 413 10.72 16.11 23.84
C ALA A 413 11.39 15.44 22.63
N LEU A 414 10.77 15.49 21.45
CA LEU A 414 11.34 14.94 20.22
C LEU A 414 12.68 15.61 19.86
N LYS A 415 12.77 16.93 19.98
CA LYS A 415 14.03 17.66 19.78
C LYS A 415 15.10 17.23 20.78
N ALA A 416 14.73 16.85 22.00
CA ALA A 416 15.65 16.32 23.00
C ALA A 416 16.08 14.86 22.72
N SER A 417 15.34 14.10 21.91
CA SER A 417 15.75 12.75 21.49
C SER A 417 16.65 12.73 20.25
N VAL A 418 16.76 13.83 19.52
CA VAL A 418 17.61 13.94 18.33
C VAL A 418 19.09 13.89 18.72
N THR A 419 19.84 13.04 18.04
CA THR A 419 21.30 12.94 18.19
C THR A 419 21.96 12.94 16.80
N PRO A 420 23.27 13.23 16.67
CA PRO A 420 23.96 13.15 15.38
C PRO A 420 23.88 11.76 14.72
N THR A 421 23.77 10.70 15.53
CA THR A 421 23.60 9.31 15.06
C THR A 421 22.15 8.95 14.73
N PHE A 422 21.18 9.64 15.35
CA PHE A 422 19.75 9.44 15.15
C PHE A 422 19.07 10.81 14.95
N PRO A 423 19.15 11.38 13.73
CA PRO A 423 18.73 12.75 13.50
C PRO A 423 17.20 12.95 13.48
N LEU A 424 16.42 11.86 13.29
CA LEU A 424 14.94 11.86 13.32
C LEU A 424 14.31 12.98 12.46
N GLU A 425 14.87 13.23 11.27
CA GLU A 425 14.52 14.37 10.43
C GLU A 425 13.04 14.32 9.99
N PHE A 426 12.62 13.18 9.45
CA PHE A 426 11.23 12.97 9.02
C PHE A 426 10.26 13.15 10.18
N GLN A 427 10.54 12.54 11.33
CA GLN A 427 9.70 12.60 12.53
C GLN A 427 9.57 14.05 13.02
N THR A 428 10.67 14.78 13.04
CA THR A 428 10.71 16.18 13.47
C THR A 428 9.88 17.07 12.55
N GLN A 429 10.08 16.95 11.23
CA GLN A 429 9.33 17.73 10.24
C GLN A 429 7.85 17.36 10.24
N PHE A 430 7.52 16.06 10.23
CA PHE A 430 6.15 15.56 10.24
C PHE A 430 5.37 16.05 11.46
N SER A 431 5.92 15.88 12.67
CA SER A 431 5.27 16.32 13.91
C SER A 431 5.16 17.83 14.00
N GLN A 432 6.15 18.57 13.48
CA GLN A 432 6.08 20.03 13.42
C GLN A 432 4.97 20.51 12.47
N LEU A 433 4.84 19.92 11.27
CA LEU A 433 3.77 20.28 10.34
C LEU A 433 2.39 19.97 10.93
N ARG A 434 2.24 18.84 11.62
CA ARG A 434 0.98 18.53 12.33
C ARG A 434 0.69 19.57 13.42
N ALA A 435 1.69 19.98 14.21
CA ALA A 435 1.51 21.03 15.21
C ALA A 435 1.11 22.38 14.59
N GLU A 436 1.73 22.77 13.47
CA GLU A 436 1.38 23.98 12.72
C GLU A 436 -0.03 23.90 12.12
N LEU A 437 -0.44 22.73 11.63
CA LEU A 437 -1.80 22.46 11.13
C LEU A 437 -2.85 22.63 12.24
N LEU A 438 -2.63 22.05 13.42
CA LEU A 438 -3.54 22.24 14.56
C LEU A 438 -3.63 23.72 14.97
N GLN A 439 -2.52 24.45 14.92
CA GLN A 439 -2.50 25.88 15.20
C GLN A 439 -3.25 26.69 14.13
N ALA A 440 -3.16 26.32 12.85
CA ALA A 440 -3.93 26.95 11.77
C ALA A 440 -5.44 26.74 11.97
N HIS A 441 -5.86 25.53 12.36
CA HIS A 441 -7.25 25.30 12.76
C HIS A 441 -7.63 26.13 13.99
N ALA A 442 -6.77 26.26 14.99
CA ALA A 442 -7.06 27.07 16.18
C ALA A 442 -7.26 28.56 15.82
N ASN A 443 -6.43 29.09 14.92
CA ASN A 443 -6.55 30.44 14.39
C ASN A 443 -7.86 30.61 13.60
N LEU A 444 -8.24 29.60 12.80
CA LEU A 444 -9.51 29.59 12.06
C LEU A 444 -10.70 29.63 13.01
N LEU A 445 -10.74 28.78 14.04
CA LEU A 445 -11.83 28.76 15.02
C LEU A 445 -11.91 30.08 15.79
N ALA A 446 -10.75 30.67 16.16
CA ALA A 446 -10.70 31.98 16.77
C ALA A 446 -11.26 33.06 15.84
N ALA A 447 -10.89 33.07 14.56
CA ALA A 447 -11.42 33.99 13.57
C ALA A 447 -12.94 33.85 13.40
N CYS A 448 -13.47 32.61 13.36
CA CYS A 448 -14.91 32.34 13.32
C CYS A 448 -15.65 32.95 14.51
N SER A 449 -15.06 32.91 15.72
CA SER A 449 -15.69 33.48 16.92
C SER A 449 -15.81 35.01 16.89
N THR A 450 -14.97 35.70 16.09
CA THR A 450 -14.99 37.16 15.99
C THR A 450 -16.23 37.72 15.29
N LEU A 451 -17.02 36.88 14.60
CA LEU A 451 -18.27 37.31 13.96
C LEU A 451 -19.21 38.00 14.96
N GLN A 452 -19.29 37.49 16.19
CA GLN A 452 -20.13 38.06 17.26
C GLN A 452 -19.70 39.48 17.68
N THR A 453 -18.45 39.85 17.37
CA THR A 453 -17.83 41.13 17.72
C THR A 453 -17.62 42.05 16.52
N CYS A 454 -18.01 41.62 15.32
CA CYS A 454 -17.88 42.42 14.09
C CYS A 454 -18.97 43.51 14.04
N PRO A 455 -18.65 44.70 13.48
CA PRO A 455 -19.64 45.77 13.33
C PRO A 455 -20.78 45.30 12.39
N PRO A 456 -22.02 45.79 12.60
CA PRO A 456 -23.18 45.40 11.79
C PRO A 456 -22.93 45.54 10.27
N PRO A 457 -23.56 44.72 9.42
CA PRO A 457 -23.34 44.70 7.97
C PRO A 457 -23.45 46.08 7.27
N ALA A 458 -24.30 46.97 7.79
CA ALA A 458 -24.45 48.32 7.27
C ALA A 458 -23.17 49.17 7.41
N ILE A 459 -22.45 49.03 8.53
CA ILE A 459 -21.18 49.75 8.79
C ILE A 459 -20.06 49.14 7.94
N ALA A 460 -19.97 47.81 7.86
CA ALA A 460 -18.99 47.12 7.02
C ALA A 460 -19.15 47.47 5.53
N THR A 461 -20.39 47.55 5.05
CA THR A 461 -20.70 47.94 3.66
C THR A 461 -20.33 49.39 3.37
N ALA A 462 -20.60 50.31 4.30
CA ALA A 462 -20.20 51.71 4.19
C ALA A 462 -18.67 51.85 4.14
N MET A 463 -17.94 51.13 5.00
CA MET A 463 -16.48 51.13 5.01
C MET A 463 -15.89 50.60 3.69
N ALA A 464 -16.45 49.53 3.14
CA ALA A 464 -16.00 48.96 1.87
C ALA A 464 -16.23 49.88 0.66
N ASN A 465 -17.37 50.56 0.63
CA ASN A 465 -17.67 51.53 -0.42
C ASN A 465 -16.73 52.76 -0.35
N VAL A 466 -16.28 53.14 0.86
CA VAL A 466 -15.30 54.23 1.05
C VAL A 466 -13.87 53.78 0.71
N SER A 467 -13.49 52.54 1.04
CA SER A 467 -12.12 52.04 0.83
C SER A 467 -11.87 51.45 -0.56
N GLY A 468 -12.91 51.20 -1.34
CA GLY A 468 -12.84 50.49 -2.64
C GLY A 468 -12.44 49.01 -2.53
N LYS A 469 -12.47 48.40 -1.33
CA LYS A 469 -12.07 47.00 -1.12
C LYS A 469 -13.29 46.17 -0.76
N GLU A 470 -13.71 45.30 -1.66
CA GLU A 470 -14.92 44.48 -1.48
C GLU A 470 -14.84 43.55 -0.26
N ILE A 471 -13.63 43.10 0.09
CA ILE A 471 -13.36 42.29 1.30
C ILE A 471 -13.63 43.04 2.62
N GLN A 472 -13.83 44.36 2.61
CA GLN A 472 -14.24 45.09 3.82
C GLN A 472 -15.75 44.98 4.08
N ARG A 473 -16.56 44.54 3.10
CA ARG A 473 -18.01 44.29 3.30
C ARG A 473 -18.25 43.18 4.32
N THR A 474 -17.27 42.31 4.50
CA THR A 474 -17.27 41.19 5.45
C THR A 474 -16.69 41.57 6.80
N GLY A 475 -16.24 42.82 7.00
CA GLY A 475 -15.67 43.29 8.27
C GLY A 475 -14.28 42.71 8.58
N ARG A 476 -13.87 42.77 9.86
CA ARG A 476 -12.54 42.29 10.31
C ARG A 476 -12.35 40.78 10.12
N ILE A 477 -13.44 40.01 10.23
CA ILE A 477 -13.42 38.55 10.06
C ILE A 477 -12.93 38.14 8.66
N GLY A 478 -13.31 38.86 7.60
CA GLY A 478 -12.85 38.55 6.23
C GLY A 478 -11.33 38.58 6.10
N THR A 479 -10.68 39.59 6.67
CA THR A 479 -9.20 39.71 6.65
C THR A 479 -8.51 38.61 7.44
N GLN A 480 -9.06 38.22 8.59
CA GLN A 480 -8.50 37.13 9.40
C GLN A 480 -8.68 35.77 8.72
N LEU A 481 -9.83 35.53 8.09
CA LEU A 481 -10.07 34.31 7.33
C LEU A 481 -9.21 34.22 6.08
N GLN A 482 -8.93 35.34 5.40
CA GLN A 482 -7.98 35.37 4.29
C GLN A 482 -6.56 34.99 4.75
N GLN A 483 -6.14 35.43 5.95
CA GLN A 483 -4.87 34.98 6.54
C GLN A 483 -4.88 33.48 6.85
N CYS A 484 -5.99 32.94 7.34
CA CYS A 484 -6.14 31.50 7.56
C CYS A 484 -6.02 30.71 6.25
N VAL A 485 -6.66 31.17 5.16
CA VAL A 485 -6.54 30.56 3.82
C VAL A 485 -5.08 30.55 3.36
N ALA A 486 -4.37 31.66 3.51
CA ALA A 486 -2.94 31.72 3.16
C ALA A 486 -2.09 30.77 4.01
N GLN A 487 -2.38 30.63 5.31
CA GLN A 487 -1.72 29.66 6.19
C GLN A 487 -1.95 28.22 5.73
N PHE A 488 -3.18 27.82 5.40
CA PHE A 488 -3.47 26.47 4.90
C PHE A 488 -2.80 26.18 3.55
N ARG A 489 -2.77 27.14 2.61
CA ARG A 489 -2.05 26.99 1.33
C ARG A 489 -0.54 26.83 1.55
N MET A 490 0.03 27.58 2.48
CA MET A 490 1.44 27.45 2.87
C MET A 490 1.73 26.07 3.48
N LEU A 491 0.86 25.59 4.37
CA LEU A 491 1.00 24.25 4.97
C LEU A 491 0.90 23.14 3.92
N SER A 492 -0.01 23.27 2.96
CA SER A 492 -0.09 22.36 1.81
C SER A 492 1.24 22.30 1.06
N ALA A 493 1.84 23.45 0.73
CA ALA A 493 3.15 23.48 0.09
C ALA A 493 4.24 22.79 0.92
N LYS A 494 4.29 23.03 2.24
CA LYS A 494 5.25 22.37 3.14
C LYS A 494 5.04 20.85 3.23
N TYR A 495 3.80 20.37 3.20
CA TYR A 495 3.53 18.93 3.11
C TYR A 495 4.01 18.36 1.77
N GLY A 496 3.85 19.10 0.68
CA GLY A 496 4.42 18.78 -0.64
C GLY A 496 5.96 18.72 -0.61
N ASP A 497 6.62 19.64 0.08
CA ASP A 497 8.08 19.63 0.27
C ASP A 497 8.53 18.39 1.07
N LEU A 498 7.82 18.06 2.16
CA LEU A 498 8.11 16.85 2.95
C LEU A 498 7.91 15.58 2.14
N LEU A 499 6.85 15.52 1.33
CA LEU A 499 6.56 14.41 0.42
C LEU A 499 7.73 14.19 -0.56
N GLN A 500 8.24 15.25 -1.17
CA GLN A 500 9.38 15.19 -2.09
C GLN A 500 10.70 14.84 -1.39
N ALA A 501 10.91 15.34 -0.17
CA ALA A 501 12.10 15.05 0.63
C ALA A 501 12.12 13.60 1.15
N SER A 502 10.96 12.95 1.27
CA SER A 502 10.80 11.61 1.83
C SER A 502 11.03 10.49 0.80
N PHE A 503 12.19 10.50 0.14
CA PHE A 503 12.52 9.55 -0.95
C PHE A 503 12.40 8.07 -0.53
N ASP A 504 12.80 7.73 0.69
CA ASP A 504 12.79 6.34 1.20
C ASP A 504 11.44 5.94 1.85
N ALA A 505 10.42 6.81 1.81
CA ALA A 505 9.11 6.49 2.39
C ALA A 505 8.32 5.51 1.53
N ASP A 506 7.58 4.62 2.19
CA ASP A 506 6.71 3.65 1.53
C ASP A 506 5.43 4.29 0.97
N LEU A 507 4.79 3.63 0.01
CA LEU A 507 3.60 4.17 -0.67
C LEU A 507 2.46 4.54 0.29
N THR A 508 2.28 3.79 1.39
CA THR A 508 1.22 4.11 2.35
C THR A 508 1.52 5.40 3.09
N THR A 509 2.79 5.64 3.45
CA THR A 509 3.24 6.91 4.03
C THR A 509 3.03 8.08 3.06
N LEU A 510 3.39 7.92 1.78
CA LEU A 510 3.22 8.96 0.77
C LEU A 510 1.73 9.28 0.53
N LYS A 511 0.85 8.26 0.52
CA LYS A 511 -0.61 8.43 0.47
C LYS A 511 -1.11 9.22 1.70
N SER A 512 -0.65 8.89 2.90
CA SER A 512 -1.04 9.65 4.12
C SER A 512 -0.62 11.13 4.07
N LEU A 513 0.59 11.42 3.59
CA LEU A 513 1.06 12.81 3.40
C LEU A 513 0.22 13.57 2.37
N THR A 514 -0.15 12.90 1.28
CA THR A 514 -1.04 13.41 0.23
C THR A 514 -2.40 13.79 0.82
N HIS A 515 -2.99 12.94 1.66
CA HIS A 515 -4.27 13.24 2.32
C HIS A 515 -4.15 14.44 3.28
N LEU A 516 -3.04 14.59 4.01
CA LEU A 516 -2.82 15.76 4.88
C LEU A 516 -2.68 17.06 4.06
N GLN A 517 -1.98 17.00 2.93
CA GLN A 517 -1.85 18.11 1.98
C GLN A 517 -3.22 18.50 1.41
N GLN A 518 -4.00 17.53 0.94
CA GLN A 518 -5.36 17.74 0.44
C GLN A 518 -6.29 18.28 1.54
N GLY A 519 -6.19 17.80 2.78
CA GLY A 519 -6.96 18.34 3.91
C GLY A 519 -6.73 19.83 4.13
N CYS A 520 -5.49 20.30 3.97
CA CYS A 520 -5.16 21.74 4.03
C CYS A 520 -5.83 22.52 2.88
N LEU A 521 -5.74 22.02 1.65
CA LEU A 521 -6.37 22.66 0.47
C LEU A 521 -7.89 22.67 0.57
N LEU A 522 -8.49 21.60 1.07
CA LEU A 522 -9.92 21.51 1.30
C LEU A 522 -10.37 22.58 2.29
N MET A 523 -9.67 22.74 3.41
CA MET A 523 -10.04 23.76 4.40
C MET A 523 -9.87 25.19 3.84
N ALA A 524 -8.81 25.43 3.05
CA ALA A 524 -8.65 26.70 2.33
C ALA A 524 -9.83 26.96 1.38
N HIS A 525 -10.22 25.96 0.58
CA HIS A 525 -11.35 26.03 -0.36
C HIS A 525 -12.69 26.26 0.34
N VAL A 526 -12.95 25.58 1.45
CA VAL A 526 -14.18 25.74 2.23
C VAL A 526 -14.36 27.17 2.73
N VAL A 527 -13.29 27.80 3.24
CA VAL A 527 -13.33 29.22 3.66
C VAL A 527 -13.51 30.13 2.46
N ASP A 528 -12.85 29.83 1.34
CA ASP A 528 -12.92 30.61 0.11
C ASP A 528 -14.35 30.63 -0.45
N VAL A 529 -14.94 29.45 -0.63
CA VAL A 529 -16.29 29.25 -1.19
C VAL A 529 -17.37 29.80 -0.26
N LEU A 530 -17.34 29.46 1.03
CA LEU A 530 -18.45 29.85 1.92
C LEU A 530 -18.37 31.30 2.37
N VAL A 531 -17.18 31.91 2.43
CA VAL A 531 -17.00 33.20 3.11
C VAL A 531 -16.41 34.29 2.22
N LEU A 532 -15.35 34.01 1.47
CA LEU A 532 -14.62 35.06 0.73
C LEU A 532 -15.24 35.35 -0.64
N HIS A 533 -15.66 34.31 -1.37
CA HIS A 533 -16.07 34.39 -2.77
C HIS A 533 -17.44 33.73 -3.05
N ASN A 534 -18.31 33.58 -2.04
CA ASN A 534 -19.62 32.91 -2.17
C ASN A 534 -20.40 33.30 -3.44
N HIS A 535 -20.48 34.59 -3.78
CA HIS A 535 -21.19 35.06 -4.97
C HIS A 535 -20.67 34.49 -6.30
N GLN A 536 -19.39 34.14 -6.38
CA GLN A 536 -18.76 33.58 -7.59
C GLN A 536 -19.08 32.08 -7.77
N TYR A 537 -19.53 31.40 -6.72
CA TYR A 537 -19.74 29.96 -6.71
C TYR A 537 -21.23 29.55 -6.81
N ILE A 538 -22.17 30.49 -6.92
CA ILE A 538 -23.63 30.23 -6.99
C ILE A 538 -24.03 29.23 -8.10
N SER A 539 -23.23 29.12 -9.17
CA SER A 539 -23.44 28.17 -10.27
C SER A 539 -22.20 27.35 -10.61
N ALA A 540 -21.18 27.38 -9.74
CA ALA A 540 -19.93 26.67 -9.96
C ALA A 540 -19.96 25.31 -9.26
N ASP A 541 -19.23 24.35 -9.85
CA ASP A 541 -19.06 23.03 -9.25
C ASP A 541 -18.11 23.12 -8.04
N VAL A 542 -18.66 22.93 -6.83
CA VAL A 542 -17.91 22.95 -5.55
C VAL A 542 -16.85 21.84 -5.51
N TYR A 543 -17.03 20.77 -6.30
CA TYR A 543 -16.09 19.65 -6.41
C TYR A 543 -14.86 19.98 -7.28
N ASN A 544 -14.84 21.10 -7.99
CA ASN A 544 -13.73 21.49 -8.86
C ASN A 544 -12.60 22.17 -8.07
N ILE A 545 -11.92 21.39 -7.22
CA ILE A 545 -10.76 21.83 -6.44
C ILE A 545 -9.49 21.53 -7.25
N GLN A 546 -8.62 22.53 -7.40
CA GLN A 546 -7.26 22.31 -7.89
C GLN A 546 -6.42 21.68 -6.79
N TRP A 547 -6.20 20.37 -6.91
CA TRP A 547 -5.51 19.63 -5.87
C TRP A 547 -3.99 19.82 -5.88
N ASP A 548 -3.33 20.22 -6.97
CA ASP A 548 -1.87 20.43 -7.04
C ASP A 548 -1.02 19.37 -6.29
N VAL A 549 -1.45 18.09 -6.31
CA VAL A 549 -0.78 16.97 -5.63
C VAL A 549 -0.35 15.91 -6.66
N PRO A 550 0.83 15.26 -6.49
CA PRO A 550 1.21 14.13 -7.33
C PRO A 550 0.16 13.02 -7.29
N ASP A 551 -0.22 12.52 -8.47
CA ASP A 551 -1.13 11.41 -8.60
C ASP A 551 -0.39 10.08 -8.38
N PHE A 552 -0.44 9.57 -7.15
CA PHE A 552 0.10 8.26 -6.79
C PHE A 552 -0.76 7.09 -7.29
N SER A 553 -1.89 7.34 -7.97
CA SER A 553 -2.81 6.30 -8.47
C SER A 553 -2.38 5.70 -9.83
N ARG A 554 -1.34 6.22 -10.49
CA ARG A 554 -0.91 5.76 -11.84
C ARG A 554 -0.49 4.28 -11.95
N GLY A 555 -0.44 3.52 -10.87
CA GLY A 555 -0.18 2.06 -10.87
C GLY A 555 -1.36 1.18 -10.44
N GLU A 556 -2.42 1.75 -9.86
CA GLU A 556 -3.60 1.03 -9.36
C GLU A 556 -4.82 1.57 -10.12
N SER A 557 -5.34 0.78 -11.05
CA SER A 557 -6.44 1.14 -11.95
C SER A 557 -7.72 1.35 -11.15
N GLY A 558 -7.91 2.57 -10.69
CA GLY A 558 -9.05 3.05 -9.93
C GLY A 558 -8.58 4.33 -9.27
N GLY A 559 -8.93 5.49 -9.86
CA GLY A 559 -8.68 6.76 -9.19
C GLY A 559 -9.24 6.65 -7.78
N GLU A 560 -8.37 6.63 -6.77
CA GLU A 560 -8.81 6.42 -5.40
C GLU A 560 -9.78 7.56 -5.07
N ALA A 561 -11.02 7.18 -4.71
CA ALA A 561 -12.02 8.14 -4.33
C ALA A 561 -11.50 8.94 -3.13
N LEU A 562 -11.72 10.26 -3.15
CA LEU A 562 -11.39 11.15 -2.02
C LEU A 562 -11.85 10.51 -0.71
N PRO A 563 -11.09 10.66 0.39
CA PRO A 563 -11.49 10.15 1.71
C PRO A 563 -12.96 10.47 2.01
N PRO A 564 -13.75 9.54 2.57
CA PRO A 564 -15.19 9.73 2.79
C PRO A 564 -15.52 11.05 3.51
N VAL A 565 -14.71 11.41 4.50
CA VAL A 565 -14.86 12.66 5.26
C VAL A 565 -14.72 13.90 4.38
N PHE A 566 -13.85 13.88 3.38
CA PHE A 566 -13.71 14.99 2.44
C PHE A 566 -14.97 15.12 1.60
N GLN A 567 -15.55 14.00 1.15
CA GLN A 567 -16.82 14.01 0.43
C GLN A 567 -17.96 14.53 1.30
N ASP A 568 -18.02 14.15 2.57
CA ASP A 568 -19.04 14.61 3.50
C ASP A 568 -18.92 16.11 3.79
N VAL A 569 -17.69 16.62 3.92
CA VAL A 569 -17.43 18.07 4.03
C VAL A 569 -17.89 18.80 2.77
N LEU A 570 -17.55 18.30 1.57
CA LEU A 570 -17.96 18.92 0.31
C LEU A 570 -19.48 18.93 0.12
N LYS A 571 -20.18 17.84 0.43
CA LYS A 571 -21.65 17.77 0.41
C LYS A 571 -22.28 18.80 1.36
N MET A 572 -21.72 18.94 2.56
CA MET A 572 -22.20 19.91 3.55
C MET A 572 -21.95 21.36 3.10
N VAL A 573 -20.80 21.62 2.47
CA VAL A 573 -20.45 22.93 1.91
C VAL A 573 -21.38 23.29 0.76
N GLN A 574 -21.63 22.36 -0.16
CA GLN A 574 -22.56 22.55 -1.27
C GLN A 574 -23.97 22.89 -0.75
N LYS A 575 -24.49 22.13 0.20
CA LYS A 575 -25.79 22.42 0.82
C LYS A 575 -25.84 23.82 1.44
N THR A 576 -24.80 24.19 2.19
CA THR A 576 -24.71 25.52 2.82
C THR A 576 -24.67 26.64 1.78
N LEU A 577 -23.98 26.41 0.65
CA LEU A 577 -23.85 27.37 -0.43
C LEU A 577 -25.20 27.60 -1.14
N GLU A 578 -25.93 26.53 -1.43
CA GLU A 578 -27.27 26.56 -2.03
C GLU A 578 -28.28 27.32 -1.14
N GLU A 579 -28.19 27.15 0.18
CA GLU A 579 -29.00 27.89 1.15
C GLU A 579 -28.61 29.37 1.25
N ALA A 580 -27.33 29.69 1.07
CA ALA A 580 -26.82 31.06 1.20
C ALA A 580 -27.11 31.95 -0.01
N GLN A 581 -27.21 31.41 -1.24
CA GLN A 581 -27.51 32.12 -2.50
C GLN A 581 -26.74 33.43 -2.72
N GLY A 582 -25.47 33.51 -2.31
CA GLY A 582 -24.70 34.75 -2.37
C GLY A 582 -25.27 35.85 -1.48
N SER A 583 -25.74 35.54 -0.28
CA SER A 583 -26.06 36.53 0.75
C SER A 583 -24.80 36.96 1.51
N ALA A 584 -24.89 38.09 2.24
CA ALA A 584 -23.81 38.55 3.12
C ALA A 584 -23.51 37.48 4.20
N ILE A 585 -22.28 37.45 4.71
CA ILE A 585 -21.84 36.42 5.67
C ILE A 585 -22.79 36.33 6.87
N THR A 586 -23.31 35.12 7.08
CA THR A 586 -24.19 34.77 8.18
C THR A 586 -23.50 33.84 9.17
N HIS A 587 -24.11 33.67 10.35
CA HIS A 587 -23.69 32.66 11.32
C HIS A 587 -23.75 31.23 10.75
N VAL A 588 -24.59 30.97 9.74
CA VAL A 588 -24.72 29.64 9.13
C VAL A 588 -23.44 29.25 8.39
N GLN A 589 -22.91 30.13 7.53
CA GLN A 589 -21.65 29.88 6.81
C GLN A 589 -20.47 29.68 7.78
N VAL A 590 -20.36 30.53 8.81
CA VAL A 590 -19.29 30.42 9.80
C VAL A 590 -19.42 29.16 10.65
N SER A 591 -20.65 28.74 10.96
CA SER A 591 -20.94 27.46 11.63
C SER A 591 -20.53 26.27 10.74
N SER A 592 -20.82 26.32 9.44
CA SER A 592 -20.39 25.26 8.50
C SER A 592 -18.86 25.17 8.38
N VAL A 593 -18.14 26.30 8.38
CA VAL A 593 -16.66 26.31 8.45
C VAL A 593 -16.15 25.67 9.73
N PHE A 594 -16.75 25.99 10.88
CA PHE A 594 -16.43 25.35 12.17
C PHE A 594 -16.68 23.83 12.11
N LYS A 595 -17.83 23.41 11.57
CA LYS A 595 -18.18 22.00 11.41
C LYS A 595 -17.19 21.26 10.52
N ALA A 596 -16.81 21.85 9.38
CA ALA A 596 -15.81 21.29 8.47
C ALA A 596 -14.48 21.09 9.20
N SER A 597 -14.01 22.09 9.93
CA SER A 597 -12.78 22.00 10.74
C SER A 597 -12.87 20.87 11.78
N CYS A 598 -13.99 20.75 12.50
CA CYS A 598 -14.18 19.69 13.49
C CYS A 598 -14.25 18.29 12.85
N MET A 599 -14.90 18.15 11.68
CA MET A 599 -14.95 16.87 10.96
C MET A 599 -13.55 16.41 10.55
N LEU A 600 -12.73 17.30 9.98
CA LEU A 600 -11.37 16.97 9.58
C LEU A 600 -10.43 16.68 10.76
N LEU A 601 -10.59 17.40 11.88
CA LEU A 601 -9.77 17.20 13.08
C LEU A 601 -10.13 15.92 13.85
N ARG A 602 -11.39 15.48 13.78
CA ARG A 602 -11.87 14.29 14.47
C ARG A 602 -11.32 13.00 13.87
N GLU A 603 -10.99 13.02 12.58
CA GLU A 603 -10.38 11.88 11.91
C GLU A 603 -9.05 11.53 12.56
N PRO A 604 -8.87 10.27 13.01
CA PRO A 604 -7.68 9.88 13.73
C PRO A 604 -6.44 9.93 12.82
N LEU A 605 -5.36 10.52 13.32
CA LEU A 605 -4.10 10.53 12.60
C LEU A 605 -3.43 9.16 12.68
N HIS A 606 -3.35 8.48 11.55
CA HIS A 606 -2.63 7.22 11.43
C HIS A 606 -1.14 7.50 11.29
N PHE A 607 -0.34 7.21 12.32
CA PHE A 607 1.11 7.41 12.23
C PHE A 607 1.71 6.47 11.18
N PRO A 608 2.40 7.00 10.14
CA PRO A 608 2.87 6.19 9.04
C PRO A 608 3.97 5.22 9.47
N ARG A 609 4.15 4.12 8.73
CA ARG A 609 5.21 3.14 9.04
C ARG A 609 6.59 3.81 9.06
N TYR A 610 6.86 4.66 8.09
CA TYR A 610 8.12 5.39 7.95
C TYR A 610 8.44 6.26 9.16
N PHE A 611 7.43 6.68 9.93
CA PHE A 611 7.62 7.40 11.19
C PHE A 611 8.37 6.57 12.25
N PHE A 612 8.18 5.25 12.26
CA PHE A 612 8.80 4.34 13.23
C PHE A 612 9.97 3.54 12.66
N GLN A 613 9.91 3.20 11.37
CA GLN A 613 10.89 2.33 10.72
C GLN A 613 11.04 2.69 9.25
N ALA A 614 12.24 3.11 8.86
CA ALA A 614 12.67 3.16 7.47
C ALA A 614 13.09 1.75 7.02
N LEU A 615 12.68 1.33 5.82
CA LEU A 615 13.11 0.07 5.21
C LEU A 615 14.32 0.24 4.29
N GLN A 616 14.54 1.45 3.84
CA GLN A 616 15.58 1.83 2.91
C GLN A 616 16.26 3.09 3.43
N SER A 617 17.56 3.21 3.19
CA SER A 617 18.30 4.44 3.43
C SER A 617 19.17 4.73 2.22
N THR A 618 18.79 5.76 1.46
CA THR A 618 19.48 6.17 0.24
C THR A 618 20.18 7.50 0.50
N GLN A 619 21.52 7.50 0.42
CA GLN A 619 22.32 8.72 0.58
C GLN A 619 23.18 8.97 -0.66
N ILE A 620 23.04 10.15 -1.26
CA ILE A 620 23.90 10.60 -2.35
C ILE A 620 25.02 11.45 -1.74
N LYS A 621 26.24 10.92 -1.71
CA LYS A 621 27.40 11.68 -1.26
C LYS A 621 27.94 12.50 -2.43
N VAL A 622 27.68 13.80 -2.40
CA VAL A 622 28.24 14.73 -3.40
C VAL A 622 29.68 15.07 -2.99
N CYS A 623 30.65 14.35 -3.53
CA CYS A 623 32.08 14.58 -3.31
C CYS A 623 32.72 15.25 -4.55
N SER A 624 32.81 16.59 -4.54
CA SER A 624 33.46 17.40 -5.60
C SER A 624 32.74 17.41 -6.97
N PRO A 625 32.98 18.40 -7.85
CA PRO A 625 32.15 18.65 -9.04
C PRO A 625 32.27 17.60 -10.18
N LEU A 626 33.01 16.50 -10.01
CA LEU A 626 33.33 15.57 -11.11
C LEU A 626 32.99 14.09 -10.88
N LEU A 627 32.47 13.68 -9.72
CA LEU A 627 32.10 12.27 -9.48
C LEU A 627 30.96 12.14 -8.46
N ILE A 628 29.84 11.57 -8.91
CA ILE A 628 28.72 11.14 -8.05
C ILE A 628 28.91 9.64 -7.79
N GLU A 629 29.07 9.25 -6.52
CA GLU A 629 29.13 7.84 -6.10
C GLU A 629 27.81 7.49 -5.38
N LEU A 630 27.04 6.56 -5.94
CA LEU A 630 25.79 6.05 -5.35
C LEU A 630 26.11 4.86 -4.45
N ARG A 631 25.71 4.92 -3.17
CA ARG A 631 25.75 3.77 -2.25
C ARG A 631 24.35 3.41 -1.79
N PHE A 632 23.98 2.15 -1.98
CA PHE A 632 22.78 1.55 -1.42
C PHE A 632 23.18 0.78 -0.16
N ILE A 633 22.58 1.11 0.99
CA ILE A 633 22.70 0.33 2.22
C ILE A 633 21.32 -0.26 2.50
N PHE A 634 21.17 -1.57 2.33
CA PHE A 634 19.99 -2.30 2.80
C PHE A 634 20.19 -2.62 4.27
N SER A 635 19.25 -2.20 5.13
CA SER A 635 19.24 -2.46 6.58
C SER A 635 18.54 -3.75 6.93
#